data_AF-A0A4E9FX12-F1
#
_entry.id   AF-A0A4E9FX12-F1
#
_cell.length_a   1.000
_cell.length_b   1.000
_cell.length_c   1.000
_cell.angle_alpha   90.00
_cell.angle_beta   90.00
_cell.angle_gamma   90.00
#
_symmetry.space_group_name_H-M   'P 1'
#
loop_
_entity.id
_entity.type
_entity.pdbx_description
1 polymer ?
#
loop_
_entity_poly.entity_id
_entity_poly.type
_entity_poly.pdbx_seq_one_letter_code
_entity_poly.pdbx_strand_id
1 'polypeptide(L)'
;MRRFGIEPIWTSEDTRNAILASLIPGATAFTAFAVFANDRNVVDWWTHAKKPNWAPKDPVVYSLFDIVTLSPLGYASYLVYKNGGGLHYTDTKVALGLYGLNTIFALTTIPLIKKRNFTSLFRNTVLLNATAIGAAFAFYKIDKTAGECIRTLTLLKHRFGFLCASKKSKL
;
A
#
# COMPACT_ATOMS: atom_id res chain seq x y z
N MET A 1 3.12 10.82 -19.66
CA MET A 1 2.65 12.06 -20.33
C MET A 1 1.30 12.35 -19.72
N ARG A 2 1.02 13.56 -19.22
CA ARG A 2 -0.34 13.91 -18.77
C ARG A 2 -1.27 13.83 -19.99
N ARG A 3 -2.40 13.12 -19.88
CA ARG A 3 -3.26 12.77 -21.04
C ARG A 3 -3.71 13.97 -21.87
N PHE A 4 -3.90 15.14 -21.23
CA PHE A 4 -4.44 16.33 -21.89
C PHE A 4 -3.39 17.38 -22.27
N GLY A 5 -2.09 17.17 -22.00
CA GLY A 5 -1.04 18.14 -22.29
C GLY A 5 -1.14 19.49 -21.56
N ILE A 6 -2.26 19.78 -20.92
CA ILE A 6 -2.55 20.99 -20.14
C ILE A 6 -2.08 20.76 -18.69
N GLU A 7 -1.39 21.75 -18.12
CA GLU A 7 -1.13 21.83 -16.68
C GLU A 7 -2.48 21.75 -15.93
N PRO A 8 -2.76 20.70 -15.14
CA PRO A 8 -4.03 20.57 -14.44
C PRO A 8 -4.10 21.66 -13.39
N ILE A 9 -4.92 22.68 -13.63
CA ILE A 9 -5.19 23.75 -12.65
C ILE A 9 -5.64 23.09 -11.35
N TRP A 10 -4.88 23.26 -10.28
CA TRP A 10 -5.19 22.69 -8.98
C TRP A 10 -6.26 23.55 -8.30
N THR A 11 -7.44 22.99 -8.12
CA THR A 11 -8.59 23.66 -7.51
C THR A 11 -8.72 23.28 -6.03
N SER A 12 -9.47 24.07 -5.25
CA SER A 12 -9.78 23.70 -3.86
C SER A 12 -10.57 22.38 -3.76
N GLU A 13 -11.35 22.05 -4.79
CA GLU A 13 -12.04 20.76 -4.89
C GLU A 13 -11.06 19.59 -5.08
N ASP A 14 -9.97 19.80 -5.83
CA ASP A 14 -8.91 18.80 -5.95
C ASP A 14 -8.24 18.51 -4.62
N THR A 15 -7.97 19.54 -3.81
CA THR A 15 -7.45 19.36 -2.45
C THR A 15 -8.42 18.53 -1.62
N ARG A 16 -9.72 18.85 -1.64
CA ARG A 16 -10.75 18.11 -0.89
C ARG A 16 -10.76 16.64 -1.31
N ASN A 17 -10.78 16.37 -2.61
CA ASN A 17 -10.85 15.01 -3.13
C ASN A 17 -9.54 14.23 -2.90
N ALA A 18 -8.38 14.87 -2.97
CA ALA A 18 -7.10 14.26 -2.63
C ALA A 18 -7.02 13.89 -1.15
N ILE A 19 -7.54 14.76 -0.27
CA ILE A 19 -7.66 14.45 1.17
C ILE A 19 -8.56 13.23 1.36
N LEU A 20 -9.76 13.23 0.76
CA LEU A 20 -10.70 12.10 0.84
C LEU A 20 -10.08 10.79 0.30
N ALA A 21 -9.36 10.85 -0.81
CA ALA A 21 -8.65 9.71 -1.38
C ALA A 21 -7.52 9.22 -0.45
N SER A 22 -6.90 10.12 0.31
CA SER A 22 -5.86 9.80 1.30
C SER A 22 -6.42 9.25 2.61
N LEU A 23 -7.70 9.48 2.91
CA LEU A 23 -8.35 8.87 4.08
C LEU A 23 -8.44 7.34 3.96
N ILE A 24 -8.62 6.80 2.75
CA ILE A 24 -8.71 5.34 2.53
C ILE A 24 -7.41 4.61 2.95
N PRO A 25 -6.23 4.95 2.39
CA PRO A 25 -4.98 4.32 2.78
C PRO A 25 -4.57 4.72 4.22
N GLY A 26 -4.88 5.95 4.66
CA GLY A 26 -4.66 6.39 6.04
C GLY A 26 -5.45 5.55 7.04
N ALA A 27 -6.76 5.39 6.86
CA ALA A 27 -7.62 4.58 7.73
C ALA A 27 -7.20 3.11 7.74
N THR A 28 -6.75 2.57 6.60
CA THR A 28 -6.18 1.21 6.50
C THR A 28 -4.94 1.07 7.38
N ALA A 29 -4.01 2.03 7.30
CA ALA A 29 -2.78 2.05 8.09
C ALA A 29 -3.08 2.19 9.60
N PHE A 30 -4.01 3.08 9.96
CA PHE A 30 -4.46 3.27 11.34
C PHE A 30 -5.15 2.03 11.91
N THR A 31 -5.95 1.32 11.11
CA THR A 31 -6.60 0.07 11.54
C THR A 31 -5.56 -1.01 11.82
N ALA A 32 -4.54 -1.14 10.95
CA ALA A 32 -3.43 -2.06 11.19
C ALA A 32 -2.68 -1.69 12.48
N PHE A 33 -2.29 -0.42 12.63
CA PHE A 33 -1.63 0.09 13.83
C PHE A 33 -2.45 -0.18 15.10
N ALA A 34 -3.75 0.11 15.08
CA ALA A 34 -4.64 -0.10 16.22
C ALA A 34 -4.72 -1.58 16.61
N VAL A 35 -4.77 -2.50 15.65
CA VAL A 35 -4.77 -3.94 15.94
C VAL A 35 -3.45 -4.36 16.60
N PHE A 36 -2.31 -3.92 16.08
CA PHE A 36 -1.01 -4.25 16.68
C PHE A 36 -0.78 -3.58 18.04
N ALA A 37 -1.28 -2.36 18.25
CA ALA A 37 -1.14 -1.66 19.52
C ALA A 37 -2.00 -2.29 20.63
N ASN A 38 -3.16 -2.85 20.29
CA ASN A 38 -4.10 -3.39 21.28
C ASN A 38 -4.00 -4.92 21.48
N ASP A 39 -3.57 -5.69 20.49
CA ASP A 39 -3.52 -7.16 20.58
C ASP A 39 -2.12 -7.67 20.94
N ARG A 40 -1.84 -7.73 22.25
CA ARG A 40 -0.56 -8.25 22.78
C ARG A 40 -0.24 -9.67 22.27
N ASN A 41 -1.25 -10.52 22.09
CA ASN A 41 -1.01 -11.88 21.60
C ASN A 41 -0.51 -11.89 20.16
N VAL A 42 -1.00 -10.97 19.33
CA VAL A 42 -0.49 -10.78 17.97
C VAL A 42 0.92 -10.23 17.99
N VAL A 43 1.21 -9.26 18.87
CA VAL A 43 2.57 -8.72 19.05
C VAL A 43 3.55 -9.80 19.47
N ASP A 44 3.18 -10.63 20.45
CA ASP A 44 4.01 -11.73 20.93
C ASP A 44 4.24 -12.76 19.83
N TRP A 45 3.18 -13.19 19.14
CA TRP A 45 3.30 -14.13 18.01
C TRP A 45 4.19 -13.58 16.90
N TRP A 46 4.07 -12.29 16.56
CA TRP A 46 4.89 -11.62 15.56
C TRP A 46 6.35 -11.46 16.00
N THR A 47 6.58 -11.22 17.28
CA THR A 47 7.92 -11.04 17.87
C THR A 47 8.69 -12.36 17.94
N HIS A 48 7.99 -13.48 18.22
CA HIS A 48 8.58 -14.83 18.25
C HIS A 48 8.73 -15.46 16.85
N ALA A 49 8.23 -14.81 15.79
CA ALA A 49 8.47 -15.28 14.43
C ALA A 49 9.96 -15.16 14.08
N LYS A 50 10.54 -16.23 13.50
CA LYS A 50 11.92 -16.21 12.99
C LYS A 50 12.05 -15.14 11.89
N LYS A 51 12.70 -14.03 12.21
CA LYS A 51 13.01 -12.90 11.31
C LYS A 51 14.52 -12.77 11.11
N PRO A 52 14.99 -12.19 9.99
CA PRO A 52 16.40 -11.87 9.85
C PRO A 52 16.81 -10.78 10.87
N ASN A 53 18.07 -10.81 11.33
CA ASN A 53 18.56 -9.94 12.41
C ASN A 53 18.43 -8.43 12.14
N TRP A 54 18.31 -8.02 10.88
CA TRP A 54 18.15 -6.62 10.49
C TRP A 54 16.69 -6.14 10.49
N ALA A 55 15.70 -7.04 10.61
CA ALA A 55 14.29 -6.69 10.54
C ALA A 55 13.73 -6.26 11.91
N PRO A 56 12.87 -5.21 11.98
CA PRO A 56 12.22 -4.82 13.22
C PRO A 56 11.46 -5.98 13.87
N LYS A 57 11.65 -6.17 15.18
CA LYS A 57 10.92 -7.20 15.93
C LYS A 57 9.48 -6.76 16.22
N ASP A 58 9.31 -5.47 16.52
CA ASP A 58 8.04 -4.86 16.86
C ASP A 58 7.13 -4.66 15.62
N PRO A 59 5.90 -5.19 15.60
CA PRO A 59 4.94 -4.94 14.52
C PRO A 59 4.48 -3.46 14.43
N VAL A 60 4.54 -2.70 15.51
CA VAL A 60 4.17 -1.28 15.53
C VAL A 60 5.10 -0.47 14.62
N VAL A 61 6.38 -0.82 14.59
CA VAL A 61 7.35 -0.19 13.68
C VAL A 61 6.96 -0.38 12.21
N TYR A 62 6.51 -1.58 11.82
CA TYR A 62 5.99 -1.81 10.47
C TYR A 62 4.76 -0.96 10.18
N SER A 63 3.87 -0.82 11.16
CA SER A 63 2.65 -0.03 11.02
C SER A 63 2.94 1.46 10.87
N LEU A 64 3.93 1.99 11.58
CA LEU A 64 4.41 3.36 11.41
C LEU A 64 4.98 3.59 10.01
N PHE A 65 5.78 2.64 9.50
CA PHE A 65 6.25 2.69 8.12
C PHE A 65 5.10 2.65 7.12
N ASP A 66 4.08 1.82 7.36
CA ASP A 66 2.87 1.81 6.53
C ASP A 66 2.17 3.16 6.54
N ILE A 67 1.99 3.82 7.69
CA ILE A 67 1.39 5.17 7.78
C ILE A 67 2.19 6.18 6.95
N VAL A 68 3.52 6.24 7.13
CA VAL A 68 4.40 7.17 6.39
C VAL A 68 4.37 6.89 4.90
N THR A 69 4.28 5.62 4.50
CA THR A 69 4.27 5.22 3.09
C THR A 69 2.90 5.42 2.44
N LEU A 70 1.81 5.26 3.19
CA LEU A 70 0.44 5.31 2.70
C LEU A 70 -0.11 6.74 2.62
N SER A 71 0.44 7.67 3.41
CA SER A 71 0.06 9.09 3.37
C SER A 71 0.24 9.72 1.96
N PRO A 72 1.41 9.61 1.28
CA PRO A 72 1.58 10.16 -0.07
C PRO A 72 0.82 9.36 -1.14
N LEU A 73 0.46 8.12 -0.86
CA LEU A 73 -0.17 7.23 -1.83
C LEU A 73 -1.59 7.69 -2.20
N GLY A 74 -2.31 8.27 -1.23
CA GLY A 74 -3.61 8.90 -1.47
C GLY A 74 -3.53 10.04 -2.47
N TYR A 75 -2.53 10.92 -2.31
CA TYR A 75 -2.25 11.99 -3.26
C TYR A 75 -1.92 11.46 -4.66
N ALA A 76 -1.08 10.42 -4.76
CA ALA A 76 -0.75 9.79 -6.03
C ALA A 76 -1.99 9.17 -6.72
N SER A 77 -2.90 8.55 -5.96
CA SER A 77 -4.15 8.00 -6.51
C SER A 77 -5.07 9.08 -7.05
N TYR A 78 -5.13 10.24 -6.38
CA TYR A 78 -5.89 11.37 -6.86
C TYR A 78 -5.28 11.97 -8.14
N LEU A 79 -3.96 12.09 -8.20
CA LEU A 79 -3.27 12.54 -9.42
C LEU A 79 -3.59 11.64 -10.61
N VAL A 80 -3.61 10.32 -10.41
CA VAL A 80 -3.99 9.37 -11.48
C VAL A 80 -5.46 9.50 -11.86
N TYR A 81 -6.37 9.68 -10.90
CA TYR A 81 -7.77 9.95 -11.20
C TYR A 81 -7.94 11.22 -12.02
N LYS A 82 -7.32 12.34 -11.59
CA LYS A 82 -7.43 13.64 -12.26
C LYS A 82 -6.76 13.62 -13.65
N ASN A 83 -5.49 13.23 -13.72
CA ASN A 83 -4.69 13.28 -14.95
C ASN A 83 -5.07 12.15 -15.92
N GLY A 84 -5.67 11.08 -15.42
CA GLY A 84 -6.22 9.98 -16.20
C GLY A 84 -7.60 10.26 -16.80
N GLY A 85 -8.19 11.44 -16.56
CA GLY A 85 -9.52 11.79 -17.07
C GLY A 85 -10.67 11.11 -16.33
N GLY A 86 -10.48 10.86 -15.03
CA GLY A 86 -11.43 10.19 -14.16
C GLY A 86 -11.62 8.71 -14.49
N LEU A 87 -12.72 8.14 -13.98
CA LEU A 87 -13.10 6.76 -14.24
C LEU A 87 -13.75 6.56 -15.61
N HIS A 88 -13.58 7.46 -16.59
CA HIS A 88 -14.13 7.23 -17.93
C HIS A 88 -13.22 6.32 -18.76
N TYR A 89 -11.91 6.38 -18.54
CA TYR A 89 -10.93 5.64 -19.32
C TYR A 89 -10.53 4.33 -18.67
N THR A 90 -10.41 3.28 -19.48
CA THR A 90 -10.07 1.92 -19.04
C THR A 90 -8.77 1.88 -18.25
N ASP A 91 -7.73 2.57 -18.72
CA ASP A 91 -6.41 2.57 -18.08
C ASP A 91 -6.48 3.12 -16.65
N THR A 92 -7.24 4.20 -16.45
CA THR A 92 -7.46 4.84 -15.14
C THR A 92 -8.31 3.96 -14.23
N LYS A 93 -9.36 3.33 -14.76
CA LYS A 93 -10.15 2.33 -14.02
C LYS A 93 -9.28 1.15 -13.57
N VAL A 94 -8.44 0.62 -14.46
CA VAL A 94 -7.55 -0.51 -14.15
C VAL A 94 -6.52 -0.10 -13.10
N ALA A 95 -5.91 1.08 -13.23
CA ALA A 95 -4.96 1.60 -12.26
C ALA A 95 -5.60 1.74 -10.86
N LEU A 96 -6.72 2.45 -10.76
CA LEU A 96 -7.43 2.65 -9.49
C LEU A 96 -8.03 1.36 -8.95
N GLY A 97 -8.47 0.45 -9.83
CA GLY A 97 -8.94 -0.89 -9.46
C GLY A 97 -7.84 -1.74 -8.85
N LEU A 98 -6.64 -1.76 -9.45
CA LEU A 98 -5.46 -2.43 -8.88
C LEU A 98 -5.05 -1.83 -7.53
N TYR A 99 -5.12 -0.50 -7.41
CA TYR A 99 -4.89 0.20 -6.15
C TYR A 99 -5.93 -0.16 -5.07
N GLY A 100 -7.21 -0.25 -5.45
CA GLY A 100 -8.29 -0.71 -4.57
C GLY A 100 -8.09 -2.16 -4.12
N LEU A 101 -7.76 -3.06 -5.05
CA LEU A 101 -7.41 -4.46 -4.74
C LEU A 101 -6.21 -4.54 -3.79
N ASN A 102 -5.18 -3.73 -4.01
CA ASN A 102 -4.03 -3.66 -3.12
C ASN A 102 -4.43 -3.24 -1.70
N THR A 103 -5.36 -2.30 -1.56
CA THR A 103 -5.89 -1.86 -0.25
C THR A 103 -6.70 -2.97 0.43
N ILE A 104 -7.52 -3.71 -0.34
CA ILE A 104 -8.27 -4.87 0.17
C ILE A 104 -7.32 -5.96 0.66
N PHE A 105 -6.27 -6.28 -0.09
CA PHE A 105 -5.24 -7.24 0.34
C PHE A 105 -4.48 -6.73 1.58
N ALA A 106 -4.21 -5.43 1.67
CA ALA A 106 -3.61 -4.83 2.86
C ALA A 106 -4.50 -5.04 4.09
N LEU A 107 -5.79 -4.71 4.00
CA LEU A 107 -6.77 -4.91 5.08
C LEU A 107 -6.94 -6.39 5.44
N THR A 108 -6.92 -7.28 4.45
CA THR A 108 -7.03 -8.75 4.66
C THR A 108 -5.83 -9.30 5.44
N THR A 109 -4.70 -8.61 5.45
CA THR A 109 -3.54 -8.97 6.28
C THR A 109 -3.89 -9.01 7.77
N ILE A 110 -4.74 -8.08 8.23
CA ILE A 110 -5.14 -7.95 9.64
C ILE A 110 -5.83 -9.22 10.19
N PRO A 111 -6.95 -9.70 9.60
CA PRO A 111 -7.58 -10.94 10.06
C PRO A 111 -6.69 -12.18 9.84
N LEU A 112 -5.81 -12.17 8.83
CA LEU A 112 -4.88 -13.28 8.60
C LEU A 112 -3.81 -13.39 9.68
N ILE A 113 -3.29 -12.26 10.15
CA ILE A 113 -2.38 -12.20 11.29
C ILE A 113 -3.10 -12.66 12.55
N LYS A 114 -4.35 -12.23 12.77
CA LYS A 114 -5.17 -12.70 13.90
C LYS A 114 -5.43 -14.21 13.86
N LYS A 115 -5.57 -14.80 12.67
CA LYS A 115 -5.66 -16.26 12.46
C LYS A 115 -4.31 -16.99 12.66
N ARG A 116 -3.20 -16.27 12.85
CA ARG A 116 -1.84 -16.82 13.07
C ARG A 116 -1.39 -17.81 11.99
N ASN A 117 -1.91 -17.67 10.76
CA ASN A 117 -1.63 -18.58 9.67
C ASN A 117 -0.58 -17.99 8.72
N PHE A 118 0.67 -18.42 8.87
CA PHE A 118 1.79 -17.94 8.05
C PHE A 118 1.63 -18.22 6.55
N THR A 119 1.05 -19.37 6.18
CA THR A 119 0.85 -19.73 4.76
C THR A 119 -0.14 -18.78 4.08
N SER A 120 -1.25 -18.48 4.75
CA SER A 120 -2.24 -17.53 4.23
C SER A 120 -1.69 -16.11 4.19
N LEU A 121 -0.94 -15.72 5.22
CA LEU A 121 -0.25 -14.43 5.27
C LEU A 121 0.75 -14.28 4.12
N PHE A 122 1.53 -15.33 3.84
CA PHE A 122 2.49 -15.36 2.74
C PHE A 122 1.80 -15.19 1.40
N ARG A 123 0.74 -15.97 1.13
CA ARG A 123 -0.05 -15.86 -0.11
C ARG A 123 -0.62 -14.45 -0.29
N ASN A 124 -1.19 -13.88 0.77
CA ASN A 124 -1.70 -12.52 0.75
C ASN A 124 -0.59 -11.48 0.52
N THR A 125 0.59 -11.68 1.09
CA THR A 125 1.76 -10.81 0.88
C THR A 125 2.22 -10.86 -0.57
N VAL A 126 2.24 -12.04 -1.21
CA VAL A 126 2.57 -12.17 -2.63
C VAL A 126 1.55 -11.43 -3.49
N LEU A 127 0.25 -11.61 -3.22
CA LEU A 127 -0.82 -10.90 -3.93
C LEU A 127 -0.72 -9.38 -3.76
N LEU A 128 -0.50 -8.91 -2.53
CA LEU A 128 -0.28 -7.50 -2.21
C LEU A 128 0.88 -6.92 -3.04
N ASN A 129 2.03 -7.60 -3.08
CA ASN A 129 3.18 -7.11 -3.86
C ASN A 129 2.90 -7.14 -5.36
N ALA A 130 2.24 -8.18 -5.86
CA ALA A 130 1.85 -8.28 -7.28
C ALA A 130 0.90 -7.14 -7.67
N THR A 131 -0.12 -6.84 -6.85
CA THR A 131 -1.03 -5.72 -7.09
C THR A 131 -0.35 -4.37 -6.95
N ALA A 132 0.58 -4.21 -6.00
CA ALA A 132 1.34 -2.97 -5.84
C ALA A 132 2.22 -2.68 -7.06
N ILE A 133 2.93 -3.68 -7.58
CA ILE A 133 3.75 -3.55 -8.79
C ILE A 133 2.86 -3.26 -10.01
N GLY A 134 1.73 -3.97 -10.14
CA GLY A 134 0.76 -3.72 -11.21
C GLY A 134 0.19 -2.31 -11.16
N ALA A 135 -0.20 -1.84 -9.96
CA ALA A 135 -0.68 -0.48 -9.76
C ALA A 135 0.41 0.56 -10.06
N ALA A 136 1.64 0.35 -9.60
CA ALA A 136 2.78 1.24 -9.88
C ALA A 136 3.02 1.39 -11.38
N PHE A 137 2.98 0.28 -12.12
CA PHE A 137 3.15 0.29 -13.57
C PHE A 137 1.99 1.01 -14.27
N ALA A 138 0.75 0.75 -13.85
CA ALA A 138 -0.42 1.43 -14.39
C ALA A 138 -0.41 2.95 -14.10
N PHE A 139 -0.02 3.34 -12.88
CA PHE A 139 0.12 4.73 -12.48
C PHE A 139 1.21 5.43 -13.28
N TYR A 140 2.37 4.81 -13.45
CA TYR A 140 3.49 5.36 -14.23
C TYR A 140 3.11 5.63 -15.69
N LYS A 141 2.25 4.78 -16.28
CA LYS A 141 1.72 4.99 -17.64
C LYS A 141 0.82 6.22 -17.75
N ILE A 142 0.02 6.50 -16.71
CA ILE A 142 -0.93 7.62 -16.70
C ILE A 142 -0.23 8.92 -16.32
N ASP A 143 0.53 8.89 -15.22
CA ASP A 143 1.23 10.04 -14.68
C ASP A 143 2.61 9.64 -14.15
N LYS A 144 3.66 10.15 -14.79
CA LYS A 144 5.05 9.83 -14.43
C LYS A 144 5.38 10.30 -13.01
N THR A 145 4.83 11.42 -12.56
CA THR A 145 5.07 11.97 -11.22
C THR A 145 4.44 11.08 -10.15
N ALA A 146 3.19 10.63 -10.38
CA ALA A 146 2.54 9.66 -9.50
C ALA A 146 3.29 8.32 -9.48
N GLY A 147 3.76 7.86 -10.65
CA GLY A 147 4.55 6.63 -10.76
C GLY A 147 5.89 6.70 -10.00
N GLU A 148 6.60 7.83 -10.05
CA GLU A 148 7.84 8.03 -9.28
C GLU A 148 7.62 8.05 -7.77
N CYS A 149 6.50 8.65 -7.32
CA CYS A 149 6.10 8.58 -5.93
C CYS A 149 5.90 7.12 -5.50
N ILE A 150 5.11 6.35 -6.25
CA ILE A 150 4.86 4.93 -5.93
C ILE A 150 6.12 4.07 -6.06
N ARG A 151 7.00 4.33 -7.03
CA ARG A 151 8.27 3.60 -7.19
C ARG A 151 9.12 3.74 -5.93
N THR A 152 9.25 4.95 -5.40
CA THR A 152 9.98 5.23 -4.16
C THR A 152 9.37 4.48 -2.98
N LEU A 153 8.04 4.51 -2.86
CA LEU A 153 7.29 3.82 -1.81
C LEU A 153 7.39 2.28 -1.92
N THR A 154 7.40 1.75 -3.14
CA THR A 154 7.52 0.31 -3.42
C THR A 154 8.91 -0.19 -3.09
N LEU A 155 9.95 0.56 -3.44
CA LEU A 155 11.34 0.24 -3.09
C LEU A 155 11.55 0.24 -1.57
N LEU A 156 10.94 1.20 -0.86
CA LEU A 156 10.98 1.25 0.59
C LEU A 156 10.29 0.02 1.20
N LYS A 157 9.08 -0.32 0.76
CA LYS A 157 8.36 -1.52 1.22
C LYS A 157 9.08 -2.82 0.90
N HIS A 158 9.67 -2.93 -0.29
CA HIS A 158 10.39 -4.14 -0.69
C HIS A 158 11.66 -4.35 0.17
N ARG A 159 12.34 -3.26 0.55
CA ARG A 159 13.53 -3.32 1.41
C ARG A 159 13.22 -3.78 2.85
N PHE A 160 12.03 -3.49 3.38
CA PHE A 160 11.67 -3.82 4.76
C PHE A 160 10.71 -5.02 4.93
N GLY A 161 9.83 -5.29 3.96
CA GLY A 161 8.74 -6.27 4.09
C GLY A 161 8.95 -7.61 3.37
N PHE A 162 9.51 -7.61 2.16
CA PHE A 162 9.50 -8.82 1.29
C PHE A 162 10.43 -9.94 1.80
N LEU A 163 11.51 -9.59 2.48
CA LEU A 163 12.47 -10.57 2.99
C LEU A 163 12.00 -11.30 4.26
N CYS A 164 11.04 -10.73 5.01
CA CYS A 164 10.43 -11.43 6.16
C CYS A 164 9.54 -12.60 5.71
N ALA A 165 8.94 -12.54 4.52
CA ALA A 165 8.09 -13.58 3.96
C ALA A 165 8.88 -14.66 3.19
N SER A 166 9.90 -14.25 2.42
CA SER A 166 10.66 -15.13 1.50
C SER A 166 11.48 -16.24 2.18
N LYS A 167 12.08 -16.00 3.36
CA LYS A 167 12.95 -17.00 4.00
C LYS A 167 12.22 -18.12 4.73
N LYS A 168 10.89 -18.07 4.87
CA LYS A 168 10.12 -19.07 5.63
C LYS A 168 9.40 -20.12 4.76
N SER A 169 9.48 -20.04 3.42
CA SER A 169 9.02 -21.10 2.52
C SER A 169 10.11 -22.12 2.15
N LYS A 170 11.33 -21.94 2.67
CA LYS A 170 12.48 -22.83 2.44
C LYS A 170 12.91 -23.63 3.70
N LEU A 171 12.11 -23.61 4.77
CA LEU A 171 12.26 -24.39 6.00
C LEU A 171 10.87 -24.83 6.48
#